data_AF-A0A858R1M3-F1
#
_entry.id   AF-A0A858R1M3-F1
#
_cell.length_a   1.000
_cell.length_b   1.000
_cell.length_c   1.000
_cell.angle_alpha   90.00
_cell.angle_beta   90.00
_cell.angle_gamma   90.00
#
_symmetry.space_group_name_H-M   'P 1'
#
loop_
_entity.id
_entity.type
_entity.pdbx_description
1 polymer ?
#
loop_
_entity_poly.entity_id
_entity_poly.type
_entity_poly.pdbx_seq_one_letter_code
_entity_poly.pdbx_strand_id
1 'polypeptide(L)' 'MTGVGLPIEYDGQVVGGIGLSSGTPMQDMECAQAGIDFWRSKIQ' A
#
# COMPACT_ATOMS: atom_id res chain seq x y z
N MET A 1 11.25 7.34 10.21
CA MET A 1 10.07 7.01 9.39
C MET A 1 10.35 5.76 8.56
N THR A 2 10.70 4.66 9.22
CA THR A 2 11.01 3.39 8.55
C THR A 2 9.77 2.50 8.72
N GLY A 3 9.09 2.13 7.65
CA GLY A 3 8.00 1.13 7.70
C GLY A 3 6.59 1.56 7.24
N VAL A 4 6.41 2.68 6.52
CA VAL A 4 5.09 3.10 5.96
C VAL A 4 4.87 2.71 4.49
N GLY A 5 5.80 1.96 3.89
CA GLY A 5 5.74 1.56 2.49
C GLY A 5 5.22 0.13 2.34
N LEU A 6 4.18 -0.08 1.53
CA LEU A 6 3.63 -1.40 1.20
C LEU A 6 3.90 -1.75 -0.27
N PRO A 7 4.26 -3.01 -0.59
CA PRO A 7 4.49 -3.44 -1.96
C PRO A 7 3.18 -3.53 -2.75
N ILE A 8 3.24 -3.17 -4.03
CA ILE A 8 2.16 -3.42 -4.99
C ILE A 8 2.55 -4.64 -5.80
N GLU A 9 1.71 -5.67 -5.77
CA GLU A 9 1.90 -6.92 -6.50
C GLU A 9 0.90 -7.02 -7.68
N TYR A 10 1.38 -7.52 -8.82
CA TYR A 10 0.59 -7.85 -10.01
C TYR A 10 1.22 -9.07 -10.69
N ASP A 11 0.43 -10.08 -11.03
CA ASP A 11 0.91 -11.35 -11.61
C ASP A 11 2.07 -12.01 -10.84
N GLY A 12 2.01 -11.96 -9.51
CA GLY A 12 3.04 -12.53 -8.63
C GLY A 12 4.38 -11.79 -8.65
N GLN A 13 4.44 -10.62 -9.27
CA GLN A 13 5.62 -9.75 -9.30
C GLN A 13 5.35 -8.46 -8.53
N VAL A 14 6.36 -7.96 -7.82
CA VAL A 14 6.31 -6.62 -7.22
C VAL A 14 6.56 -5.59 -8.32
N VAL A 15 5.55 -4.76 -8.59
CA VAL A 15 5.58 -3.74 -9.67
C VAL A 15 5.80 -2.33 -9.15
N GLY A 16 5.78 -2.14 -7.83
CA GLY A 16 6.01 -0.85 -7.20
C GLY A 16 5.72 -0.86 -5.70
N GLY A 17 5.58 0.34 -5.12
CA GLY A 17 5.21 0.51 -3.72
C GLY A 17 4.35 1.75 -3.51
N ILE A 18 3.50 1.70 -2.49
CA ILE A 18 2.69 2.82 -2.00
C ILE A 18 3.19 3.23 -0.61
N GLY A 19 3.28 4.53 -0.35
CA GLY A 19 3.66 5.05 0.97
C GLY A 19 3.02 6.41 1.21
N LEU A 20 2.71 6.68 2.47
CA LEU A 20 2.10 7.93 2.92
C LEU A 20 2.95 8.53 4.05
N SER A 21 2.89 9.85 4.20
CA SER A 21 3.63 10.58 5.23
C SER A 21 2.88 11.84 5.61
N SER A 22 1.75 11.67 6.30
CA SER A 22 0.92 12.80 6.75
C SER A 22 0.21 12.55 8.08
N GLY A 23 -0.08 11.29 8.41
CA GLY A 23 -0.68 10.90 9.68
C GLY A 23 0.35 10.36 10.68
N THR A 24 -0.16 9.67 11.70
CA THR A 24 0.66 8.76 12.50
C THR A 24 1.10 7.57 11.64
N PRO A 25 2.20 6.86 11.97
CA PRO A 25 2.64 5.69 11.22
C PRO A 25 1.55 4.63 11.02
N MET A 26 0.65 4.47 12.01
CA MET A 26 -0.48 3.54 11.92
C MET A 26 -1.53 4.00 10.91
N GLN A 27 -1.91 5.29 10.94
CA GLN A 27 -2.86 5.86 9.97
C GLN A 27 -2.31 5.81 8.53
N ASP A 28 -1.02 6.11 8.35
CA ASP A 28 -0.37 6.03 7.04
C ASP A 28 -0.38 4.58 6.51
N MET A 29 -0.15 3.59 7.38
CA MET A 29 -0.21 2.17 7.03
C MET A 29 -1.64 1.69 6.71
N GLU A 30 -2.62 2.07 7.52
CA GLU A 30 -4.04 1.74 7.26
C GLU A 30 -4.52 2.32 5.94
N CYS A 31 -4.14 3.56 5.63
CA CYS A 31 -4.49 4.21 4.37
C CYS A 31 -3.78 3.54 3.18
N ALA A 32 -2.50 3.20 3.30
CA ALA A 32 -1.76 2.45 2.29
C ALA A 32 -2.41 1.08 2.02
N GLN A 33 -2.80 0.37 3.08
CA GLN A 33 -3.45 -0.94 2.99
C GLN A 33 -4.82 -0.84 2.29
N ALA A 34 -5.63 0.17 2.62
CA ALA A 34 -6.91 0.40 1.97
C ALA A 34 -6.75 0.65 0.45
N GLY A 35 -5.70 1.37 0.03
CA GLY A 35 -5.37 1.56 -1.38
C GLY A 35 -5.03 0.23 -2.08
N ILE A 36 -4.25 -0.63 -1.44
CA ILE A 36 -3.93 -1.98 -1.96
C ILE A 36 -5.16 -2.86 -2.06
N ASP A 37 -6.03 -2.85 -1.04
CA ASP A 37 -7.24 -3.67 -1.02
C ASP A 37 -8.21 -3.25 -2.15
N PHE A 38 -8.37 -1.94 -2.34
CA PHE A 38 -9.14 -1.43 -3.47
C PHE A 38 -8.52 -1.84 -4.80
N TRP A 39 -7.21 -1.68 -4.98
CA TRP A 39 -6.51 -2.10 -6.19
C TRP A 39 -6.75 -3.58 -6.48
N ARG A 40 -6.52 -4.46 -5.50
CA ARG A 40 -6.77 -5.91 -5.60
C ARG A 40 -8.20 -6.24 -6.00
N SER A 41 -9.19 -5.45 -5.56
CA SER A 41 -10.59 -5.62 -5.97
C SER A 41 -10.88 -5.23 -7.43
N LYS A 42 -9.99 -4.48 -8.09
CA LYS A 42 -10.15 -3.97 -9.46
C LYS A 42 -9.36 -4.73 -10.52
N ILE A 43 -8.32 -5.43 -10.12
CA ILE A 43 -7.43 -6.19 -11.02
C ILE A 43 -7.68 -7.70 -11.02
N GLN A 44 -8.80 -8.11 -10.43
CA GLN A 44 -9.29 -9.48 -10.51
C GLN A 44 -9.86 -9.79 -11.91
#